data_AF-A0AAF0D2Q2-F1
#
_entry.id   AF-A0AAF0D2Q2-F1
#
_cell.length_a   1.000
_cell.length_b   1.000
_cell.length_c   1.000
_cell.angle_alpha   90.00
_cell.angle_beta   90.00
_cell.angle_gamma   90.00
#
_symmetry.space_group_name_H-M   'P 1'
#
loop_
_entity.id
_entity.type
_entity.pdbx_description
1 polymer ?
#
loop_
_entity_poly.entity_id
_entity_poly.type
_entity_poly.pdbx_seq_one_letter_code
_entity_poly.pdbx_strand_id
1 'polypeptide(L)'
;MKIFQVTQNGLNEIERKPDAGSTAIIVDEDAKKIWIWRGSGSSPSDVYKASTLAISLRREFKMFNAKPIIVEEGNEPSELKFK
;
A
#
# COMPACT_ATOMS: atom_id res chain seq x y z
N MET A 1 -3.35 -10.44 -4.63
CA MET A 1 -2.85 -9.07 -4.39
C MET A 1 -3.95 -8.06 -4.66
N LYS A 2 -4.17 -7.13 -3.73
CA LYS A 2 -5.10 -6.00 -3.82
C LYS A 2 -4.34 -4.70 -3.61
N ILE A 3 -4.71 -3.64 -4.33
CA ILE A 3 -4.04 -2.34 -4.26
C ILE A 3 -5.09 -1.30 -3.86
N PHE A 4 -4.82 -0.59 -2.76
CA PHE A 4 -5.70 0.43 -2.20
C PHE A 4 -5.02 1.78 -2.28
N GLN A 5 -5.40 2.62 -3.24
CA GLN A 5 -4.89 3.98 -3.32
C GLN A 5 -5.49 4.84 -2.22
N VAL A 6 -4.64 5.59 -1.54
CA VAL A 6 -5.06 6.59 -0.55
C VAL A 6 -5.63 7.79 -1.28
N THR A 7 -6.82 8.21 -0.83
CA THR A 7 -7.52 9.39 -1.32
C THR A 7 -7.91 10.28 -0.15
N GLN A 8 -8.43 11.48 -0.41
CA GLN A 8 -8.96 12.35 0.65
C GLN A 8 -10.04 11.65 1.49
N ASN A 9 -10.90 10.86 0.85
CA ASN A 9 -12.06 10.22 1.50
C ASN A 9 -11.77 8.84 2.11
N GLY A 10 -10.56 8.29 1.93
CA GLY A 10 -10.21 6.97 2.46
C GLY A 10 -9.37 6.17 1.49
N LEU A 11 -9.79 4.93 1.24
CA LEU A 11 -9.14 4.00 0.31
C LEU A 11 -10.02 3.75 -0.90
N ASN A 12 -9.40 3.72 -2.07
CA ASN A 12 -10.03 3.24 -3.31
C ASN A 12 -9.25 2.03 -3.83
N GLU A 13 -9.94 0.91 -4.07
CA GLU A 13 -9.29 -0.25 -4.69
C GLU A 13 -9.02 0.04 -6.18
N ILE A 14 -7.81 -0.26 -6.65
CA ILE A 14 -7.39 -0.08 -8.04
C ILE A 14 -6.78 -1.37 -8.58
N GLU A 15 -6.89 -1.56 -9.90
CA GLU A 15 -6.40 -2.76 -10.59
C GLU A 15 -5.08 -2.53 -11.35
N ARG A 16 -4.46 -1.36 -11.18
CA ARG A 16 -3.24 -0.94 -11.87
C ARG A 16 -2.16 -0.45 -10.90
N LYS A 17 -0.93 -0.27 -11.37
CA LYS A 17 0.13 0.41 -10.62
C LYS A 17 -0.36 1.82 -10.20
N PRO A 18 -0.15 2.24 -8.93
CA PRO A 18 -0.48 3.60 -8.50
C PRO A 18 0.38 4.64 -9.23
N ASP A 19 -0.18 5.83 -9.45
CA ASP A 19 0.54 6.92 -10.10
C ASP A 19 1.62 7.49 -9.17
N ALA A 20 2.72 8.02 -9.74
CA ALA A 20 3.84 8.60 -9.00
C ALA A 20 3.46 9.69 -7.98
N GLY A 21 2.33 10.38 -8.21
CA GLY A 21 1.81 11.39 -7.28
C GLY A 21 1.01 10.82 -6.10
N SER A 22 0.89 9.50 -5.97
CA SER A 22 -0.04 8.86 -5.04
C SER A 22 0.66 7.97 -4.00
N THR A 23 -0.05 7.69 -2.91
CA THR A 23 0.33 6.64 -1.94
C THR A 23 -0.68 5.50 -2.05
N ALA A 24 -0.22 4.27 -1.98
CA ALA A 24 -1.11 3.11 -1.97
C ALA A 24 -0.70 2.07 -0.92
N ILE A 25 -1.66 1.27 -0.49
CA ILE A 25 -1.44 0.09 0.35
C ILE A 25 -1.62 -1.13 -0.54
N ILE A 26 -0.60 -1.97 -0.64
CA ILE A 26 -0.67 -3.25 -1.36
C ILE A 26 -0.78 -4.36 -0.34
N VAL A 27 -1.84 -5.17 -0.47
CA VAL A 27 -2.07 -6.35 0.36
C VAL A 27 -1.86 -7.59 -0.51
N ASP A 28 -0.90 -8.42 -0.13
CA ASP A 28 -0.68 -9.73 -0.74
C ASP A 28 -0.91 -10.83 0.30
N GLU A 29 -2.10 -11.43 0.22
CA GLU A 29 -2.56 -12.47 1.13
C GLU A 29 -1.78 -13.78 0.97
N ASP A 30 -1.29 -14.08 -0.22
CA ASP A 30 -0.54 -15.30 -0.52
C ASP A 30 0.88 -15.20 0.04
N ALA A 31 1.54 -14.06 -0.21
CA ALA A 31 2.88 -13.78 0.33
C ALA A 31 2.88 -13.37 1.81
N LYS A 32 1.70 -13.17 2.41
CA LYS A 32 1.50 -12.61 3.75
C LYS A 32 2.22 -11.27 3.97
N LYS A 33 2.23 -10.41 2.95
CA LYS A 33 2.90 -9.09 2.97
C LYS A 33 1.92 -7.94 2.81
N ILE A 34 2.24 -6.83 3.48
CA ILE A 34 1.56 -5.55 3.31
C ILE A 34 2.63 -4.52 3.02
N TRP A 35 2.51 -3.84 1.89
CA TRP A 35 3.39 -2.73 1.53
C TRP A 35 2.61 -1.42 1.53
N ILE A 36 3.29 -0.35 1.91
CA ILE A 36 2.85 1.01 1.69
C ILE A 36 3.76 1.54 0.58
N TRP A 37 3.23 1.60 -0.63
CA TRP A 37 3.97 2.14 -1.76
C TRP A 37 3.83 3.65 -1.79
N ARG A 38 4.97 4.32 -1.83
CA ARG A 38 5.09 5.77 -1.83
C ARG A 38 5.57 6.22 -3.20
N GLY A 39 4.67 6.86 -3.94
CA GLY A 39 5.03 7.53 -5.18
C GLY A 39 5.98 8.69 -4.93
N SER A 40 6.88 8.96 -5.87
CA SER A 40 7.90 10.01 -5.78
C SER A 40 7.31 11.43 -5.58
N GLY A 41 6.11 11.69 -6.06
CA GLY A 41 5.36 12.94 -5.88
C GLY A 41 4.29 12.89 -4.78
N SER A 42 4.26 11.84 -3.96
CA SER A 42 3.24 11.68 -2.91
C SER A 42 3.47 12.59 -1.71
N SER A 43 2.37 12.97 -1.04
CA SER A 43 2.43 13.78 0.17
C SER A 43 2.84 12.94 1.40
N PRO A 44 3.70 13.44 2.31
CA PRO A 44 3.97 12.80 3.60
C PRO A 44 2.70 12.54 4.43
N SER A 45 1.66 13.37 4.30
CA SER A 45 0.38 13.17 4.97
C SER A 45 -0.33 11.90 4.50
N ASP A 46 -0.24 11.57 3.21
CA ASP A 46 -0.87 10.38 2.65
C ASP A 46 -0.15 9.11 3.10
N VAL A 47 1.17 9.16 3.24
CA VAL A 47 1.98 8.07 3.79
C VAL A 47 1.63 7.81 5.27
N TYR A 48 1.47 8.86 6.06
CA TYR A 48 1.01 8.75 7.45
C TYR A 48 -0.40 8.13 7.53
N LYS A 49 -1.32 8.61 6.69
CA LYS A 49 -2.67 8.07 6.57
C LYS A 49 -2.64 6.59 6.14
N ALA A 50 -1.82 6.25 5.16
CA ALA A 50 -1.61 4.87 4.70
C ALA A 50 -1.12 3.96 5.83
N SER A 51 -0.18 4.43 6.64
CA SER A 51 0.37 3.68 7.77
C SER A 51 -0.72 3.32 8.79
N THR A 52 -1.62 4.25 9.06
CA THR A 52 -2.77 4.01 9.94
C THR A 52 -3.77 3.04 9.31
N LEU A 53 -4.14 3.26 8.05
CA LEU A 53 -5.12 2.44 7.33
C LEU A 53 -4.62 1.02 7.05
N ALA A 54 -3.31 0.82 6.87
CA ALA A 54 -2.70 -0.49 6.69
C ALA A 54 -2.88 -1.39 7.93
N ILE A 55 -2.98 -0.81 9.13
CA ILE A 55 -3.28 -1.57 10.36
C ILE A 55 -4.73 -2.08 10.32
N SER A 56 -5.67 -1.29 9.81
CA SER A 56 -7.06 -1.69 9.65
C SER A 56 -7.20 -2.81 8.61
N LEU A 57 -6.59 -2.64 7.43
CA LEU A 57 -6.56 -3.66 6.39
C LEU A 57 -5.90 -4.95 6.90
N ARG A 58 -4.80 -4.85 7.64
CA ARG A 58 -4.16 -6.03 8.26
C ARG A 58 -5.14 -6.87 9.09
N ARG A 59 -6.04 -6.22 9.84
CA ARG A 59 -7.05 -6.91 10.64
C ARG A 59 -8.15 -7.49 9.75
N GLU A 60 -8.62 -6.73 8.77
CA GLU A 60 -9.65 -7.14 7.81
C GLU A 60 -9.26 -8.41 7.04
N PHE A 61 -8.02 -8.43 6.52
CA PHE A 61 -7.45 -9.58 5.81
C PHE A 61 -6.91 -10.69 6.74
N LYS A 62 -7.12 -10.58 8.07
CA LYS A 62 -6.65 -11.55 9.08
C LYS A 62 -5.13 -11.82 9.02
N MET A 63 -4.35 -10.83 8.61
CA MET A 63 -2.89 -10.91 8.43
C MET A 63 -2.13 -10.41 9.67
N PHE A 64 -2.51 -10.85 10.87
CA PHE A 64 -2.04 -10.26 12.13
C PHE A 64 -0.51 -10.23 12.30
N ASN A 65 0.20 -11.17 11.69
CA ASN A 65 1.67 -11.26 11.73
C ASN A 65 2.38 -10.40 10.66
N ALA A 66 1.66 -9.88 9.67
CA ALA A 66 2.23 -9.02 8.64
C ALA A 66 2.49 -7.62 9.20
N LYS A 67 3.70 -7.11 9.03
CA LYS A 67 4.03 -5.71 9.34
C LYS A 67 3.98 -4.90 8.04
N PRO A 68 3.24 -3.78 7.98
CA PRO A 68 3.31 -2.88 6.83
C PRO A 68 4.75 -2.37 6.63
N ILE A 69 5.24 -2.44 5.39
CA ILE A 69 6.59 -1.99 5.01
C ILE A 69 6.44 -0.85 4.00
N ILE A 70 7.09 0.29 4.25
CA ILE A 70 7.12 1.40 3.30
C ILE A 70 8.12 1.06 2.19
N VAL A 71 7.71 1.29 0.94
CA VAL A 71 8.49 1.06 -0.26
C VAL A 71 8.40 2.31 -1.13
N GLU A 72 9.56 2.85 -1.52
CA GLU A 72 9.64 4.01 -2.39
C GLU A 72 9.52 3.59 -3.88
N GLU A 73 8.90 4.43 -4.70
CA GLU A 73 8.88 4.27 -6.15
C GLU A 73 10.30 4.10 -6.71
N GLY A 74 10.49 3.09 -7.57
CA GLY A 74 11.79 2.75 -8.16
C GLY A 74 12.67 1.88 -7.27
N ASN A 75 12.32 1.71 -5.98
CA ASN A 75 13.01 0.83 -5.03
C ASN A 75 12.11 -0.34 -4.60
N GLU A 76 11.18 -0.76 -5.46
CA GLU A 76 10.31 -1.87 -5.15
C GLU A 76 11.06 -3.20 -5.08
N PRO A 77 10.80 -4.03 -4.06
CA PRO A 77 11.41 -5.35 -3.99
C PRO A 77 10.88 -6.22 -5.14
N SER A 78 11.69 -7.16 -5.62
CA SER A 78 11.37 -7.99 -6.80
C SER A 78 10.08 -8.81 -6.67
N GLU A 79 9.64 -9.10 -5.43
CA GLU A 79 8.36 -9.75 -5.17
C GLU A 79 7.13 -8.83 -5.34
N LEU A 80 7.29 -7.51 -5.24
CA LEU A 80 6.20 -6.55 -5.44
C LEU A 80 6.05 -6.25 -6.94
N LYS A 81 5.25 -7.07 -7.61
CA LYS A 81 4.97 -6.92 -9.04
C LYS A 81 3.57 -6.37 -9.25
N PHE A 82 3.48 -5.12 -9.70
CA PHE A 82 2.24 -4.56 -10.21
C PHE A 82 1.82 -5.32 -11.48
N LYS A 83 0.54 -5.67 -11.57
CA LYS A 83 -0.05 -6.24 -12.78
C LYS A 83 -0.31 -5.13 -13.80
#